data_AF-A0A7X3VE30-F1
#
_entry.id   AF-A0A7X3VE30-F1
#
_cell.length_a   1.000
_cell.length_b   1.000
_cell.length_c   1.000
_cell.angle_alpha   90.00
_cell.angle_beta   90.00
_cell.angle_gamma   90.00
#
_symmetry.space_group_name_H-M   'P 1'
#
loop_
_entity.id
_entity.type
_entity.pdbx_description
1 polymer ?
#
loop_
_entity_poly.entity_id
_entity_poly.type
_entity_poly.pdbx_seq_one_letter_code
_entity_poly.pdbx_strand_id
1 'polypeptide(L)' 'MNARALDEKIKNERAKKAVALAMKNRWEEAVAVNQTIVRDFPEDIGSYNRLGKALSELGRNK' A
#
# COMPACT_ATOMS: atom_id res chain seq x y z
N MET A 1 -18.79 14.41 -8.64
CA MET A 1 -18.23 13.08 -8.28
C MET A 1 -18.68 12.75 -6.88
N ASN A 2 -19.15 11.52 -6.63
CA ASN A 2 -19.46 11.03 -5.27
C ASN A 2 -18.13 10.85 -4.50
N ALA A 3 -18.09 11.24 -3.22
CA ALA A 3 -16.94 11.07 -2.33
C ALA A 3 -16.36 9.64 -2.37
N ARG A 4 -17.22 8.62 -2.39
CA ARG A 4 -16.81 7.20 -2.47
C ARG A 4 -16.00 6.87 -3.73
N ALA A 5 -16.32 7.49 -4.86
CA ALA A 5 -15.58 7.26 -6.11
C ALA A 5 -14.23 7.98 -6.12
N LEU A 6 -14.12 9.11 -5.42
CA LEU A 6 -12.86 9.82 -5.24
C LEU A 6 -11.92 9.04 -4.32
N ASP A 7 -12.46 8.52 -3.22
CA ASP A 7 -11.75 7.68 -2.24
C ASP A 7 -11.17 6.42 -2.90
N GLU A 8 -11.99 5.73 -3.69
CA GLU A 8 -11.56 4.54 -4.44
C GLU A 8 -10.45 4.86 -5.44
N LYS A 9 -10.55 6.01 -6.14
CA LYS A 9 -9.51 6.47 -7.07
C LYS A 9 -8.21 6.76 -6.33
N ILE A 10 -8.26 7.48 -5.20
CA ILE A 10 -7.09 7.81 -4.38
C ILE A 10 -6.42 6.53 -3.88
N LYS A 11 -7.19 5.58 -3.36
CA LYS A 11 -6.70 4.27 -2.92
C LYS A 11 -5.99 3.54 -4.05
N ASN A 12 -6.62 3.46 -5.23
CA ASN A 12 -6.07 2.75 -6.38
C ASN A 12 -4.75 3.37 -6.90
N GLU A 13 -4.66 4.70 -6.94
CA GLU A 13 -3.40 5.37 -7.33
C GLU A 13 -2.27 5.13 -6.32
N ARG A 14 -2.57 5.15 -5.01
CA ARG A 14 -1.58 4.79 -3.99
C ARG A 14 -1.17 3.33 -4.08
N ALA A 15 -2.11 2.41 -4.33
CA ALA A 15 -1.81 0.99 -4.51
C ALA A 15 -0.88 0.76 -5.71
N LYS A 16 -1.14 1.41 -6.86
CA LYS A 16 -0.25 1.37 -8.02
C LYS A 16 1.15 1.90 -7.68
N LYS A 17 1.24 3.01 -6.94
CA LYS A 17 2.52 3.57 -6.47
C LYS A 17 3.27 2.59 -5.58
N ALA A 18 2.60 1.95 -4.62
CA ALA A 18 3.21 0.95 -3.74
C ALA A 18 3.78 -0.24 -4.53
N VAL A 19 3.02 -0.76 -5.51
CA VAL A 19 3.48 -1.85 -6.39
C VAL A 19 4.67 -1.41 -7.22
N ALA A 20 4.64 -0.20 -7.80
CA ALA A 20 5.75 0.31 -8.61
C ALA A 20 7.04 0.50 -7.81
N LEU A 21 6.94 0.90 -6.54
CA LEU A 21 8.08 1.00 -5.62
C LEU A 21 8.64 -0.39 -5.28
N ALA A 22 7.77 -1.33 -4.94
CA ALA A 22 8.13 -2.72 -4.69
C ALA A 22 8.86 -3.37 -5.88
N MET A 23 8.36 -3.17 -7.10
CA MET A 23 9.00 -3.67 -8.33
C MET A 23 10.40 -3.10 -8.57
N LYS A 24 10.73 -1.96 -7.94
CA LYS A 24 12.05 -1.32 -7.99
C LYS A 24 12.91 -1.67 -6.77
N ASN A 25 12.52 -2.67 -5.96
CA ASN A 25 13.14 -3.01 -4.68
C ASN A 25 13.19 -1.86 -3.65
N ARG A 26 12.32 -0.84 -3.81
CA ARG A 26 12.21 0.29 -2.88
C ARG A 26 11.22 -0.06 -1.77
N TRP A 27 11.60 -1.05 -0.96
CA TRP A 27 10.69 -1.71 -0.02
C TRP A 27 10.24 -0.79 1.11
N GLU A 28 11.11 0.07 1.67
CA GLU A 28 10.75 1.03 2.72
C GLU A 28 9.67 2.02 2.27
N GLU A 29 9.78 2.50 1.02
CA GLU A 29 8.79 3.42 0.48
C GLU A 29 7.48 2.70 0.15
N ALA A 30 7.55 1.46 -0.31
CA ALA A 30 6.37 0.62 -0.46
C ALA A 30 5.67 0.40 0.89
N VAL A 31 6.41 0.18 1.98
CA VAL A 31 5.87 0.10 3.35
C VAL A 31 5.14 1.39 3.72
N ALA A 32 5.78 2.55 3.56
CA ALA A 32 5.19 3.84 3.92
C ALA A 32 3.87 4.13 3.17
N VAL A 33 3.82 3.79 1.88
CA VAL A 33 2.59 3.95 1.08
C VAL A 33 1.51 2.98 1.54
N ASN A 34 1.81 1.69 1.76
CA ASN A 34 0.80 0.73 2.21
C ASN A 34 0.29 1.04 3.63
N GLN A 35 1.14 1.53 4.54
CA GLN A 35 0.70 1.99 5.87
C GLN A 35 -0.28 3.17 5.78
N THR A 36 -0.04 4.09 4.84
CA THR A 36 -0.96 5.19 4.58
C THR A 36 -2.30 4.69 4.04
N ILE A 37 -2.29 3.69 3.15
CA ILE A 37 -3.54 3.08 2.66
C ILE A 37 -4.27 2.37 3.80
N VAL A 38 -3.58 1.58 4.63
CA VAL A 38 -4.19 0.87 5.77
C VAL A 38 -4.83 1.83 6.78
N ARG A 39 -4.19 2.98 7.06
CA ARG A 39 -4.75 3.98 7.97
C ARG A 39 -6.02 4.63 7.40
N ASP A 40 -6.01 4.94 6.12
CA ASP A 40 -7.12 5.67 5.48
C ASP A 40 -8.24 4.72 5.00
N PHE A 41 -7.91 3.45 4.73
CA PHE A 41 -8.78 2.40 4.20
C PHE A 41 -8.52 1.06 4.92
N PRO A 42 -8.94 0.93 6.19
CA PRO A 42 -8.63 -0.24 7.02
C PRO A 42 -9.27 -1.55 6.52
N GLU A 43 -10.21 -1.50 5.59
CA GLU A 43 -10.84 -2.65 4.94
C GLU A 43 -10.09 -3.17 3.70
N ASP A 44 -9.03 -2.49 3.25
CA ASP A 44 -8.26 -2.92 2.07
C ASP A 44 -7.27 -4.05 2.40
N ILE A 45 -7.78 -5.28 2.32
CA ILE A 45 -6.99 -6.52 2.47
C ILE A 45 -5.76 -6.53 1.55
N GLY A 46 -5.88 -5.96 0.34
CA GLY A 46 -4.78 -5.90 -0.61
C GLY A 46 -3.57 -5.12 -0.09
N SER A 47 -3.80 -4.06 0.70
CA SER A 47 -2.72 -3.26 1.27
C SER A 47 -2.02 -3.94 2.42
N TYR A 48 -2.73 -4.72 3.25
CA TYR A 48 -2.08 -5.57 4.25
C TYR A 48 -1.18 -6.63 3.62
N ASN A 49 -1.64 -7.29 2.54
CA ASN A 49 -0.82 -8.28 1.83
C ASN A 49 0.45 -7.66 1.23
N ARG A 50 0.32 -6.50 0.58
CA ARG A 50 1.48 -5.77 0.03
C ARG A 50 2.42 -5.27 1.13
N LEU A 51 1.86 -4.81 2.26
CA LEU A 51 2.63 -4.38 3.43
C LEU A 51 3.42 -5.56 4.02
N GLY A 52 2.76 -6.70 4.24
CA GLY A 52 3.40 -7.92 4.74
C GLY A 52 4.54 -8.37 3.83
N LYS A 53 4.33 -8.39 2.51
CA LYS A 53 5.40 -8.67 1.55
C LYS A 53 6.57 -7.70 1.70
N ALA A 54 6.32 -6.39 1.70
CA ALA A 54 7.38 -5.39 1.80
C ALA A 54 8.15 -5.48 3.13
N LEU A 55 7.47 -5.79 4.24
CA LEU A 55 8.11 -6.03 5.53
C LEU A 55 8.95 -7.31 5.53
N SER A 56 8.48 -8.39 4.90
CA SER A 56 9.24 -9.62 4.74
C SER A 56 10.52 -9.42 3.93
N GLU A 57 10.46 -8.68 2.83
CA GLU A 57 11.65 -8.35 2.00
C GLU A 57 12.68 -7.50 2.77
N LEU A 58 12.21 -6.68 3.73
CA LEU A 58 13.07 -5.93 4.64
C LEU A 58 13.59 -6.74 5.84
N GLY A 59 13.16 -8.00 5.99
CA GLY A 59 13.46 -8.82 7.17
C GLY A 59 12.78 -8.35 8.45
N ARG A 60 11.74 -7.51 8.35
CA ARG A 60 11.02 -6.88 9.48
C ARG A 60 9.72 -7.59 9.86
N ASN A 61 9.47 -8.78 9.32
CA ASN A 61 8.28 -9.58 9.59
C ASN A 61 8.58 -10.78 10.51
N LYS A 62 9.36 -10.56 11.58
CA LYS A 62 9.62 -11.55 12.62
C LYS A 62 8.72 -11.31 13.82
#